data_AF-A0A7R7E1U3-F1
#
_entry.id   AF-A0A7R7E1U3-F1
#
_cell.length_a   1.000
_cell.length_b   1.000
_cell.length_c   1.000
_cell.angle_alpha   90.00
_cell.angle_beta   90.00
_cell.angle_gamma   90.00
#
_symmetry.space_group_name_H-M   'P 1'
#
loop_
_entity.id
_entity.type
_entity.pdbx_description
1 polymer ?
#
loop_
_entity_poly.entity_id
_entity_poly.type
_entity_poly.pdbx_seq_one_letter_code
_entity_poly.pdbx_strand_id
1 'polypeptide(L)'
;MNYRSISDMNDAILRNLHRLPRDIDLVVGVPRSGILAATLVSLTANIPMTDLDSFLAGRIYTSGITKRWAGLDRQASEMRKILIIDDSIIGGTAMRNAREKIAASGIEGDFIFAAVFGLSLQHEETDIVFEAVPHPRMFQWNFMHHVFLEQCCVDIDGVLCLDPAEDENDDGPAYEKFLAEARPLLGPTRKIGWLVTSRLEKYRKLTEAWLAGHNIRYDHLIMLDLPNKAERQRLGAHGSFKAEFYRKSDAILFIESEHEQAQRIAKLSGKPVLCVETNMMNLPDPISLPALQQAARNLPARLRQINSSDGRKQAVKATARALLGERGYEALKNRVKRPA
;
A
#
# COMPACT_ATOMS: atom_id res chain seq x y z
N MET A 1 -4.77 11.92 1.76
CA MET A 1 -4.38 10.64 2.38
C MET A 1 -2.98 10.24 1.90
N ASN A 2 -2.02 10.10 2.81
CA ASN A 2 -0.67 9.63 2.50
C ASN A 2 -0.60 8.10 2.61
N TYR A 3 -0.90 7.42 1.51
CA TYR A 3 -0.82 5.96 1.43
C TYR A 3 0.61 5.48 1.12
N ARG A 4 1.00 4.34 1.69
CA ARG A 4 2.25 3.62 1.39
C ARG A 4 1.98 2.13 1.17
N SER A 5 2.43 1.66 0.02
CA SER A 5 2.43 0.25 -0.37
C SER A 5 3.68 -0.49 0.15
N ILE A 6 3.69 -1.81 -0.01
CA ILE A 6 4.89 -2.63 0.20
C ILE A 6 6.01 -2.20 -0.76
N SER A 7 5.66 -1.82 -1.99
CA SER A 7 6.62 -1.27 -2.96
C SER A 7 7.24 0.04 -2.45
N ASP A 8 6.41 0.95 -1.91
CA ASP A 8 6.90 2.18 -1.30
C ASP A 8 7.82 1.90 -0.10
N MET A 9 7.50 0.90 0.73
CA MET A 9 8.36 0.48 1.85
C MET A 9 9.72 0.01 1.34
N ASN A 10 9.74 -0.88 0.35
CA ASN A 10 10.97 -1.36 -0.25
C ASN A 10 11.80 -0.20 -0.82
N ASP A 11 11.17 0.72 -1.54
CA ASP A 11 11.87 1.88 -2.09
C ASP A 11 12.41 2.83 -1.01
N ALA A 12 11.67 3.03 0.07
CA ALA A 12 12.11 3.83 1.21
C ALA A 12 13.34 3.20 1.88
N ILE A 13 13.36 1.88 2.02
CA ILE A 13 14.52 1.11 2.49
C ILE A 13 15.70 1.30 1.54
N LEU A 14 15.54 0.99 0.24
CA LEU A 14 16.62 1.08 -0.76
C LEU A 14 17.28 2.47 -0.79
N ARG A 15 16.46 3.53 -0.72
CA ARG A 15 16.97 4.91 -0.71
C ARG A 15 17.77 5.25 0.55
N ASN A 16 17.50 4.59 1.67
CA ASN A 16 18.05 4.94 2.97
C ASN A 16 19.08 3.94 3.53
N LEU A 17 19.33 2.81 2.87
CA LEU A 17 20.35 1.84 3.30
C LEU A 17 21.73 2.48 3.53
N HIS A 18 22.09 3.50 2.75
CA HIS A 18 23.35 4.22 2.90
C HIS A 18 23.51 4.96 4.25
N ARG A 19 22.41 5.19 4.98
CA ARG A 19 22.41 5.82 6.31
C ARG A 19 22.64 4.82 7.43
N LEU A 20 22.51 3.53 7.14
CA LEU A 20 22.81 2.46 8.09
C LEU A 20 24.31 2.16 8.10
N PRO A 21 24.90 1.80 9.26
CA PRO A 21 26.25 1.26 9.31
C PRO A 21 26.40 0.03 8.41
N ARG A 22 27.54 -0.08 7.73
CA ARG A 22 27.80 -1.18 6.78
C ARG A 22 28.13 -2.51 7.45
N ASP A 23 28.46 -2.47 8.73
CA ASP A 23 28.88 -3.60 9.57
C ASP A 23 27.75 -4.14 10.46
N ILE A 24 26.49 -3.81 10.16
CA ILE A 24 25.34 -4.48 10.77
C ILE A 24 25.41 -5.96 10.43
N ASP A 25 25.36 -6.81 11.45
CA ASP A 25 25.44 -8.26 11.30
C ASP A 25 24.13 -8.99 11.59
N LEU A 26 23.09 -8.31 12.09
CA LEU A 26 21.75 -8.87 12.27
C LEU A 26 20.67 -7.80 12.11
N VAL A 27 19.56 -8.15 11.45
CA VAL A 27 18.33 -7.36 11.44
C VAL A 27 17.23 -8.05 12.24
N VAL A 28 16.64 -7.35 13.19
CA VAL A 28 15.58 -7.84 14.07
C VAL A 28 14.31 -7.04 13.80
N GLY A 29 13.27 -7.71 13.30
CA GLY A 29 11.97 -7.09 13.07
C GLY A 29 11.10 -7.05 14.32
N VAL A 30 10.52 -5.89 14.63
CA VAL A 30 9.49 -5.76 15.66
C VAL A 30 8.17 -6.35 15.15
N PRO A 31 7.56 -7.35 15.83
CA PRO A 31 6.34 -7.97 15.34
C PRO A 31 5.13 -7.02 15.32
N ARG A 32 4.23 -7.07 14.33
CA ARG A 32 4.21 -7.96 13.15
C ARG A 32 4.75 -7.29 11.88
N SER A 33 4.40 -6.04 11.63
CA SER A 33 4.73 -5.32 10.39
C SER A 33 6.21 -4.95 10.29
N GLY A 34 6.92 -4.75 11.40
CA GLY A 34 8.37 -4.63 11.42
C GLY A 34 9.12 -5.86 10.91
N ILE A 35 8.53 -7.06 10.99
CA ILE A 35 9.11 -8.27 10.38
C ILE A 35 9.12 -8.17 8.85
N LEU A 36 8.10 -7.56 8.25
CA LEU A 36 8.08 -7.28 6.81
C LEU A 36 9.21 -6.32 6.44
N ALA A 37 9.39 -5.24 7.20
CA ALA A 37 10.49 -4.30 6.99
C ALA A 37 11.87 -4.98 7.14
N ALA A 38 12.05 -5.79 8.19
CA ALA A 38 13.27 -6.55 8.43
C ALA A 38 13.60 -7.52 7.29
N THR A 39 12.59 -8.21 6.77
CA THR A 39 12.73 -9.10 5.60
C THR A 39 13.25 -8.35 4.38
N LEU A 40 12.68 -7.17 4.08
CA LEU A 40 13.11 -6.35 2.94
C LEU A 40 14.55 -5.84 3.10
N VAL A 41 14.93 -5.41 4.31
CA VAL A 41 16.31 -5.01 4.61
C VAL A 41 17.26 -6.19 4.44
N SER A 42 16.95 -7.34 5.06
CA SER A 42 17.75 -8.57 5.03
C SER A 42 18.03 -9.04 3.60
N LEU A 43 16.98 -9.15 2.77
CA LEU A 43 17.11 -9.61 1.39
C LEU A 43 17.89 -8.65 0.49
N THR A 44 17.79 -7.35 0.75
CA THR A 44 18.49 -6.33 -0.02
C THR A 44 19.96 -6.24 0.38
N ALA A 45 20.23 -6.14 1.68
CA ALA A 45 21.59 -5.97 2.22
C ALA A 45 22.35 -7.30 2.37
N ASN A 46 21.66 -8.43 2.21
CA ASN A 46 22.19 -9.79 2.38
C ASN A 46 22.71 -10.05 3.80
N ILE A 47 21.96 -9.58 4.81
CA ILE A 47 22.27 -9.64 6.25
C ILE A 47 21.33 -10.66 6.92
N PRO A 48 21.79 -11.47 7.91
CA PRO A 48 20.92 -12.34 8.71
C PRO A 48 19.72 -11.60 9.30
N MET A 49 18.62 -12.32 9.55
CA MET A 49 17.46 -11.74 10.22
C MET A 49 16.78 -12.66 11.22
N THR A 50 15.98 -12.05 12.09
CA THR A 50 15.04 -12.73 12.99
C THR A 50 13.94 -11.76 13.41
N ASP A 51 12.97 -12.22 14.19
CA ASP A 51 11.99 -11.37 14.89
C ASP A 51 12.44 -11.09 16.32
N LEU A 52 11.88 -10.04 16.95
CA LEU A 52 12.25 -9.64 18.32
C LEU A 52 12.11 -10.76 19.36
N ASP A 53 11.01 -11.53 19.35
CA ASP A 53 10.80 -12.55 20.38
C ASP A 53 11.73 -13.76 20.16
N SER A 54 12.02 -14.11 18.90
CA SER A 54 13.05 -15.11 18.57
C SER A 54 14.46 -14.65 18.90
N PHE A 55 14.79 -13.38 18.65
CA PHE A 55 16.06 -12.78 19.03
C PHE A 55 16.31 -12.89 20.55
N LEU A 56 15.30 -12.53 21.35
CA LEU A 56 15.35 -12.64 22.81
C LEU A 56 15.51 -14.09 23.30
N ALA A 57 15.07 -15.05 22.51
CA ALA A 57 15.27 -16.48 22.76
C ALA A 57 16.58 -17.04 22.17
N GLY A 58 17.49 -16.19 21.67
CA GLY A 58 18.77 -16.58 21.08
C GLY A 58 18.66 -17.25 19.72
N ARG A 59 17.56 -17.06 18.99
CA ARG A 59 17.31 -17.68 17.68
C ARG A 59 17.48 -16.69 16.52
N ILE A 60 18.19 -17.14 15.49
CA ILE A 60 18.29 -16.49 14.18
C ILE A 60 17.60 -17.36 13.15
N TYR A 61 16.94 -16.76 12.17
CA TYR A 61 16.31 -17.52 11.09
C TYR A 61 17.36 -18.10 10.14
N THR A 62 17.07 -19.28 9.62
CA THR A 62 17.94 -19.90 8.62
C THR A 62 17.91 -19.12 7.30
N SER A 63 19.05 -19.13 6.62
CA SER A 63 19.18 -18.54 5.28
C SER A 63 19.08 -19.61 4.19
N GLY A 64 18.54 -19.23 3.03
CA GLY A 64 18.44 -20.10 1.86
C GLY A 64 19.81 -20.44 1.22
N ILE A 65 19.77 -21.07 0.04
CA ILE A 65 20.98 -21.52 -0.67
C ILE A 65 21.59 -20.48 -1.61
N THR A 66 20.87 -19.40 -1.91
CA THR A 66 21.33 -18.32 -2.80
C THR A 66 22.00 -17.21 -1.98
N LYS A 67 22.96 -16.50 -2.59
CA LYS A 67 23.74 -15.42 -1.94
C LYS A 67 24.42 -15.82 -0.62
N ARG A 68 24.72 -17.12 -0.43
CA ARG A 68 25.34 -17.63 0.80
C ARG A 68 26.73 -17.07 1.02
N TRP A 69 27.02 -16.75 2.27
CA TRP A 69 28.34 -16.41 2.79
C TRP A 69 28.39 -16.74 4.28
N ALA A 70 29.60 -16.85 4.84
CA ALA A 70 29.81 -17.39 6.19
C ALA A 70 29.03 -16.65 7.31
N GLY A 71 28.80 -15.34 7.17
CA GLY A 71 28.08 -14.58 8.20
C GLY A 71 26.60 -14.89 8.31
N LEU A 72 26.00 -15.55 7.32
CA LEU A 72 24.59 -16.01 7.37
C LEU A 72 24.39 -17.21 8.30
N ASP A 73 25.47 -17.85 8.74
CA ASP A 73 25.46 -19.02 9.63
C ASP A 73 25.96 -18.70 11.05
N ARG A 74 26.27 -17.43 11.34
CA ARG A 74 26.70 -16.98 12.68
C ARG A 74 25.57 -17.13 13.69
N GLN A 75 25.94 -17.52 14.91
CA GLN A 75 24.97 -17.66 16.01
C GLN A 75 24.57 -16.30 16.60
N ALA A 76 23.42 -16.25 17.29
CA ALA A 76 22.95 -15.04 17.99
C ALA A 76 24.00 -14.47 18.96
N SER A 77 24.72 -15.34 19.67
CA SER A 77 25.78 -14.97 20.61
C SER A 77 26.99 -14.30 19.95
N GLU A 78 27.14 -14.43 18.64
CA GLU A 78 28.23 -13.82 17.88
C GLU A 78 27.87 -12.43 17.35
N MET A 79 26.58 -12.08 17.28
CA MET A 79 26.13 -10.81 16.71
C MET A 79 26.48 -9.64 17.62
N ARG A 80 26.91 -8.53 17.04
CA ARG A 80 27.39 -7.36 17.79
C ARG A 80 26.73 -6.06 17.37
N LYS A 81 26.39 -5.87 16.09
CA LYS A 81 25.76 -4.64 15.61
C LYS A 81 24.41 -4.97 14.98
N ILE A 82 23.36 -4.66 15.73
CA ILE A 82 22.04 -5.24 15.56
C ILE A 82 21.05 -4.12 15.23
N LEU A 83 20.41 -4.22 14.07
CA LEU A 83 19.37 -3.29 13.65
C LEU A 83 18.01 -3.78 14.15
N ILE A 84 17.40 -3.06 15.09
CA ILE A 84 16.01 -3.24 15.50
C ILE A 84 15.14 -2.36 14.60
N ILE A 85 14.23 -2.95 13.81
CA ILE A 85 13.44 -2.19 12.83
C ILE A 85 11.93 -2.46 12.94
N ASP A 86 11.15 -1.38 12.79
CA ASP A 86 9.69 -1.45 12.65
C ASP A 86 9.22 -0.78 11.34
N ASP A 87 8.00 -1.10 10.90
CA ASP A 87 7.44 -0.52 9.67
C ASP A 87 7.16 0.98 9.82
N SER A 88 6.62 1.39 10.97
CA SER A 88 6.33 2.79 11.22
C SER A 88 6.36 3.16 12.69
N ILE A 89 6.61 4.45 12.95
CA ILE A 89 6.58 5.03 14.29
C ILE A 89 5.64 6.25 14.34
N ILE A 90 4.83 6.31 15.40
CA ILE A 90 3.98 7.47 15.76
C ILE A 90 4.24 7.87 17.21
N GLY A 91 3.83 7.02 18.17
CA GLY A 91 3.97 7.30 19.61
C GLY A 91 5.11 6.53 20.29
N GLY A 92 5.86 5.73 19.54
CA GLY A 92 7.08 5.05 20.03
C GLY A 92 6.88 3.86 20.98
N THR A 93 5.67 3.53 21.43
CA THR A 93 5.42 2.46 22.40
C THR A 93 6.04 1.11 22.02
N ALA A 94 5.95 0.70 20.74
CA ALA A 94 6.55 -0.56 20.29
C ALA A 94 8.09 -0.55 20.42
N MET A 95 8.73 0.59 20.11
CA MET A 95 10.18 0.75 20.25
C MET A 95 10.63 0.79 21.71
N ARG A 96 9.90 1.49 22.58
CA ARG A 96 10.17 1.46 24.04
C ARG A 96 10.10 0.04 24.58
N ASN A 97 9.01 -0.67 24.27
CA ASN A 97 8.84 -2.04 24.71
C ASN A 97 9.97 -2.96 24.17
N ALA A 98 10.43 -2.74 22.93
CA ALA A 98 11.56 -3.47 22.38
C ALA A 98 12.87 -3.18 23.13
N ARG A 99 13.15 -1.90 23.41
CA ARG A 99 14.31 -1.47 24.22
C ARG A 99 14.27 -2.11 25.61
N GLU A 100 13.15 -2.04 26.30
CA GLU A 100 12.96 -2.61 27.64
C GLU A 100 13.18 -4.13 27.66
N LYS A 101 12.59 -4.85 26.69
CA LYS A 101 12.77 -6.31 26.57
C LYS A 101 14.24 -6.69 26.31
N ILE A 102 14.94 -5.94 25.45
CA ILE A 102 16.36 -6.18 25.15
C ILE A 102 17.22 -5.89 26.39
N ALA A 103 16.95 -4.80 27.10
CA ALA A 103 17.66 -4.48 28.33
C ALA A 103 17.44 -5.55 29.41
N ALA A 104 16.21 -6.06 29.54
CA ALA A 104 15.86 -7.09 30.52
C ALA A 104 16.42 -8.48 30.20
N SER A 105 16.75 -8.78 28.92
CA SER A 105 17.32 -10.08 28.54
C SER A 105 18.81 -10.20 28.85
N GLY A 106 19.50 -9.09 29.12
CA GLY A 106 20.94 -9.07 29.35
C GLY A 106 21.77 -9.35 28.09
N ILE A 107 21.17 -9.31 26.90
CA ILE A 107 21.89 -9.46 25.63
C ILE A 107 22.73 -8.21 25.39
N GLU A 108 24.05 -8.37 25.28
CA GLU A 108 24.97 -7.29 24.96
C GLU A 108 25.10 -7.09 23.45
N GLY A 109 25.12 -5.84 23.00
CA GLY A 109 25.27 -5.47 21.61
C GLY A 109 25.16 -3.97 21.38
N ASP A 110 25.61 -3.52 20.22
CA ASP A 110 25.35 -2.20 19.66
C ASP A 110 24.00 -2.24 18.93
N PHE A 111 22.97 -1.67 19.55
CA PHE A 111 21.61 -1.70 19.05
C PHE A 111 21.24 -0.39 18.36
N ILE A 112 20.86 -0.50 17.08
CA ILE A 112 20.38 0.62 16.28
C ILE A 112 18.88 0.46 16.10
N PHE A 113 18.09 1.43 16.54
CA PHE A 113 16.64 1.41 16.41
C PHE A 113 16.22 2.27 15.24
N ALA A 114 15.50 1.67 14.29
CA ALA A 114 15.04 2.35 13.10
C ALA A 114 13.56 2.11 12.82
N ALA A 115 12.92 3.06 12.15
CA ALA A 115 11.61 2.86 11.55
C ALA A 115 11.65 3.24 10.07
N VAL A 116 10.94 2.48 9.22
CA VAL A 116 10.85 2.84 7.80
C VAL A 116 10.08 4.15 7.64
N PHE A 117 8.94 4.29 8.31
CA PHE A 117 8.09 5.48 8.21
C PHE A 117 7.88 6.18 9.56
N GLY A 118 8.10 7.50 9.63
CA GLY A 118 7.81 8.32 10.82
C GLY A 118 6.97 9.55 10.47
N LEU A 119 6.40 10.24 11.46
CA LEU A 119 5.73 11.53 11.19
C LEU A 119 6.73 12.61 10.75
N SER A 120 7.95 12.53 11.29
CA SER A 120 9.10 13.32 10.89
C SER A 120 10.32 12.39 10.73
N LEU A 121 11.45 12.93 10.27
CA LEU A 121 12.71 12.17 10.17
C LEU A 121 13.39 11.94 11.52
N GLN A 122 12.87 12.55 12.60
CA GLN A 122 13.37 12.44 13.96
C GLN A 122 12.24 11.95 14.87
N HIS A 123 12.59 11.07 15.80
CA HIS A 123 11.69 10.61 16.86
C HIS A 123 12.55 10.12 18.03
N GLU A 124 12.20 10.47 19.27
CA GLU A 124 13.01 10.19 20.47
C GLU A 124 13.36 8.71 20.65
N GLU A 125 12.43 7.81 20.32
CA GLU A 125 12.62 6.36 20.49
C GLU A 125 13.44 5.67 19.38
N THR A 126 13.83 6.36 18.32
CA THR A 126 14.55 5.77 17.18
C THR A 126 15.76 6.59 16.80
N ASP A 127 16.86 5.92 16.49
CA ASP A 127 18.08 6.54 15.99
C ASP A 127 17.89 7.02 14.54
N ILE A 128 17.08 6.30 13.75
CA ILE A 128 16.88 6.58 12.32
C ILE A 128 15.43 6.39 11.90
N VAL A 129 14.87 7.39 11.22
CA VAL A 129 13.65 7.24 10.40
C VAL A 129 14.01 7.38 8.92
N PHE A 130 13.60 6.41 8.08
CA PHE A 130 13.94 6.43 6.65
C PHE A 130 13.13 7.46 5.86
N GLU A 131 11.82 7.54 6.07
CA GLU A 131 10.95 8.46 5.35
C GLU A 131 9.90 9.10 6.26
N ALA A 132 9.72 10.43 6.12
CA ALA A 132 8.66 11.15 6.80
C ALA A 132 7.34 11.05 6.01
N VAL A 133 6.27 10.61 6.69
CA VAL A 133 4.92 10.45 6.15
C VAL A 133 3.93 11.11 7.11
N PRO A 134 3.46 12.34 6.81
CA PRO A 134 2.57 13.09 7.70
C PRO A 134 1.14 12.55 7.69
N HIS A 135 0.34 12.95 8.68
CA HIS A 135 -1.09 12.63 8.71
C HIS A 135 -1.89 13.40 7.63
N PRO A 136 -3.06 12.86 7.22
CA PRO A 136 -3.54 11.50 7.46
C PRO A 136 -2.73 10.49 6.62
N ARG A 137 -2.38 9.34 7.19
CA ARG A 137 -1.60 8.28 6.52
C ARG A 137 -2.20 6.89 6.75
N MET A 138 -1.99 5.99 5.79
CA MET A 138 -2.43 4.58 5.85
C MET A 138 -1.40 3.71 5.14
N PHE A 139 -1.34 2.43 5.53
CA PHE A 139 -0.39 1.48 4.96
C PHE A 139 -1.13 0.26 4.38
N GLN A 140 -0.56 -0.32 3.33
CA GLN A 140 -1.15 -1.48 2.64
C GLN A 140 -1.47 -2.65 3.58
N TRP A 141 -0.62 -2.93 4.55
CA TRP A 141 -0.80 -4.07 5.46
C TRP A 141 -1.81 -3.82 6.58
N ASN A 142 -2.34 -2.60 6.74
CA ASN A 142 -3.23 -2.29 7.85
C ASN A 142 -4.42 -1.39 7.50
N PHE A 143 -4.63 -1.03 6.24
CA PHE A 143 -5.66 -0.04 5.88
C PHE A 143 -7.08 -0.50 6.28
N MET A 144 -7.35 -1.81 6.26
CA MET A 144 -8.63 -2.39 6.72
C MET A 144 -8.79 -2.48 8.24
N HIS A 145 -7.78 -2.07 9.00
CA HIS A 145 -7.80 -2.04 10.46
C HIS A 145 -7.58 -0.62 11.01
N HIS A 146 -7.47 0.36 10.11
CA HIS A 146 -7.15 1.74 10.45
C HIS A 146 -8.39 2.49 10.95
N VAL A 147 -8.20 3.39 11.92
CA VAL A 147 -9.28 4.22 12.49
C VAL A 147 -10.00 5.10 11.47
N PHE A 148 -9.35 5.39 10.35
CA PHE A 148 -9.94 6.18 9.27
C PHE A 148 -11.01 5.44 8.47
N LEU A 149 -11.20 4.12 8.63
CA LEU A 149 -12.28 3.41 7.94
C LEU A 149 -13.66 3.99 8.25
N GLU A 150 -13.86 4.54 9.45
CA GLU A 150 -15.10 5.22 9.86
C GLU A 150 -15.37 6.49 9.02
N GLN A 151 -14.35 7.00 8.31
CA GLN A 151 -14.42 8.15 7.42
C GLN A 151 -14.22 7.77 5.95
N CYS A 152 -14.29 6.47 5.62
CA CYS A 152 -14.08 5.96 4.27
C CYS A 152 -15.39 5.49 3.62
N CYS A 153 -15.46 5.65 2.30
CA CYS A 153 -16.32 4.83 1.45
C CYS A 153 -15.57 3.54 1.09
N VAL A 154 -16.25 2.40 1.12
CA VAL A 154 -15.66 1.08 0.82
C VAL A 154 -16.62 0.33 -0.09
N ASP A 155 -16.12 -0.17 -1.23
CA ASP A 155 -16.91 -1.11 -2.04
C ASP A 155 -17.02 -2.47 -1.34
N ILE A 156 -18.02 -3.27 -1.71
CA ILE A 156 -18.22 -4.61 -1.14
C ILE A 156 -17.53 -5.66 -2.01
N ASP A 157 -17.88 -5.71 -3.29
CA ASP A 157 -17.42 -6.72 -4.23
C ASP A 157 -15.96 -6.41 -4.66
N GLY A 158 -15.10 -7.41 -4.63
CA GLY A 158 -13.66 -7.29 -4.86
C GLY A 158 -12.86 -6.65 -3.71
N VAL A 159 -13.52 -6.22 -2.63
CA VAL A 159 -12.85 -5.67 -1.42
C VAL A 159 -13.16 -6.51 -0.18
N LEU A 160 -14.43 -6.58 0.23
CA LEU A 160 -14.86 -7.32 1.42
C LEU A 160 -15.14 -8.79 1.09
N CYS A 161 -15.56 -9.07 -0.14
CA CYS A 161 -15.70 -10.41 -0.70
C CYS A 161 -15.17 -10.46 -2.13
N LEU A 162 -15.07 -11.66 -2.69
CA LEU A 162 -14.79 -11.82 -4.12
C LEU A 162 -15.93 -11.23 -4.97
N ASP A 163 -15.59 -10.80 -6.18
CA ASP A 163 -16.57 -10.46 -7.21
C ASP A 163 -17.38 -11.70 -7.64
N PRO A 164 -18.64 -11.52 -8.07
CA PRO A 164 -19.40 -12.59 -8.68
C PRO A 164 -18.74 -13.02 -9.99
N ALA A 165 -18.72 -14.33 -10.26
CA ALA A 165 -18.40 -14.82 -11.59
C ALA A 165 -19.45 -14.36 -12.62
N GLU A 166 -19.11 -14.44 -13.90
CA GLU A 166 -19.99 -13.95 -14.98
C GLU A 166 -21.34 -14.70 -15.00
N ASP A 167 -21.32 -16.00 -14.74
CA ASP A 167 -22.50 -16.88 -14.65
C ASP A 167 -23.28 -16.70 -13.35
N GLU A 168 -22.62 -16.28 -12.26
CA GLU A 168 -23.27 -15.92 -10.99
C GLU A 168 -23.97 -14.56 -11.07
N ASN A 169 -23.55 -13.64 -11.94
CA ASN A 169 -24.15 -12.31 -12.07
C ASN A 169 -25.42 -12.33 -12.95
N ASP A 170 -26.32 -13.29 -12.75
CA ASP A 170 -27.51 -13.54 -13.59
C ASP A 170 -28.71 -12.63 -13.28
N ASP A 171 -28.64 -11.83 -12.20
CA ASP A 171 -29.78 -11.07 -11.64
C ASP A 171 -30.97 -11.97 -11.22
N GLY A 172 -30.65 -13.23 -10.89
CA GLY A 172 -31.58 -14.30 -10.57
C GLY A 172 -31.05 -15.21 -9.44
N PRO A 173 -31.44 -16.50 -9.41
CA PRO A 173 -31.12 -17.39 -8.30
C PRO A 173 -29.62 -17.62 -8.09
N ALA A 174 -28.80 -17.60 -9.15
CA ALA A 174 -27.35 -17.76 -8.99
C ALA A 174 -26.75 -16.54 -8.27
N TYR A 175 -27.22 -15.34 -8.60
CA TYR A 175 -26.78 -14.12 -7.94
C TYR A 175 -27.24 -14.04 -6.50
N GLU A 176 -28.48 -14.41 -6.19
CA GLU A 176 -28.96 -14.47 -4.81
C GLU A 176 -28.13 -15.43 -3.95
N LYS A 177 -27.78 -16.59 -4.50
CA LYS A 177 -26.88 -17.54 -3.84
C LYS A 177 -25.49 -16.93 -3.62
N PHE A 178 -24.91 -16.30 -4.64
CA PHE A 178 -23.64 -15.59 -4.49
C PHE A 178 -23.71 -14.56 -3.36
N LEU A 179 -24.74 -13.72 -3.30
CA LEU A 179 -24.86 -12.68 -2.27
C LEU A 179 -24.97 -13.25 -0.85
N ALA A 180 -25.59 -14.43 -0.70
CA ALA A 180 -25.71 -15.10 0.59
C ALA A 180 -24.44 -15.86 1.02
N GLU A 181 -23.64 -16.34 0.05
CA GLU A 181 -22.50 -17.25 0.27
C GLU A 181 -21.15 -16.63 -0.15
N ALA A 182 -21.12 -15.33 -0.48
CA ALA A 182 -19.95 -14.67 -1.05
C ALA A 182 -18.71 -14.93 -0.19
N ARG A 183 -17.62 -15.37 -0.84
CA ARG A 183 -16.39 -15.72 -0.13
C ARG A 183 -15.72 -14.43 0.39
N PRO A 184 -15.48 -14.30 1.71
CA PRO A 184 -14.81 -13.12 2.27
C PRO A 184 -13.39 -12.93 1.72
N LEU A 185 -12.97 -11.68 1.61
CA LEU A 185 -11.64 -11.28 1.14
C LEU A 185 -10.89 -10.47 2.20
N LEU A 186 -11.16 -9.16 2.33
CA LEU A 186 -10.51 -8.31 3.33
C LEU A 186 -11.45 -8.03 4.51
N GLY A 187 -11.19 -8.68 5.65
CA GLY A 187 -11.97 -8.51 6.87
C GLY A 187 -11.59 -7.25 7.67
N PRO A 188 -12.48 -6.27 7.85
CA PRO A 188 -12.20 -5.11 8.67
C PRO A 188 -12.32 -5.42 10.17
N THR A 189 -11.50 -4.77 10.99
CA THR A 189 -11.67 -4.81 12.48
C THR A 189 -12.27 -3.53 13.04
N ARG A 190 -12.28 -2.46 12.24
CA ARG A 190 -12.90 -1.18 12.54
C ARG A 190 -14.25 -1.05 11.83
N LYS A 191 -15.09 -0.19 12.36
CA LYS A 191 -16.35 0.17 11.72
C LYS A 191 -16.04 0.95 10.43
N ILE A 192 -16.84 0.73 9.39
CA ILE A 192 -16.76 1.44 8.12
C ILE A 192 -17.78 2.60 8.11
N GLY A 193 -17.42 3.76 7.59
CA GLY A 193 -18.36 4.87 7.46
C GLY A 193 -19.46 4.54 6.45
N TRP A 194 -19.09 4.33 5.19
CA TRP A 194 -20.03 4.05 4.11
C TRP A 194 -19.62 2.82 3.31
N LEU A 195 -20.51 1.84 3.21
CA LEU A 195 -20.47 0.85 2.16
C LEU A 195 -21.17 1.42 0.93
N VAL A 196 -20.48 1.48 -0.22
CA VAL A 196 -21.03 2.04 -1.45
C VAL A 196 -20.84 1.02 -2.57
N THR A 197 -21.92 0.32 -2.92
CA THR A 197 -21.87 -0.85 -3.81
C THR A 197 -22.77 -0.69 -5.03
N SER A 198 -22.41 -1.41 -6.10
CA SER A 198 -23.20 -1.57 -7.31
C SER A 198 -24.24 -2.71 -7.25
N ARG A 199 -24.35 -3.39 -6.11
CA ARG A 199 -25.47 -4.30 -5.82
C ARG A 199 -26.79 -3.52 -5.87
N LEU A 200 -27.84 -4.14 -6.39
CA LEU A 200 -29.15 -3.50 -6.53
C LEU A 200 -29.89 -3.47 -5.19
N GLU A 201 -30.67 -2.42 -4.94
CA GLU A 201 -31.46 -2.23 -3.71
C GLU A 201 -32.39 -3.41 -3.39
N LYS A 202 -32.94 -4.10 -4.41
CA LYS A 202 -33.77 -5.29 -4.22
C LYS A 202 -33.06 -6.42 -3.45
N TYR A 203 -31.72 -6.41 -3.42
CA TYR A 203 -30.90 -7.39 -2.72
C TYR A 203 -30.37 -6.92 -1.36
N ARG A 204 -30.85 -5.79 -0.84
CA ARG A 204 -30.41 -5.22 0.44
C ARG A 204 -30.45 -6.23 1.58
N LYS A 205 -31.55 -6.95 1.74
CA LYS A 205 -31.71 -7.93 2.84
C LYS A 205 -30.65 -9.03 2.81
N LEU A 206 -30.32 -9.57 1.63
CA LEU A 206 -29.28 -10.58 1.48
C LEU A 206 -27.89 -10.00 1.79
N THR A 207 -27.63 -8.78 1.30
CA THR A 207 -26.36 -8.09 1.54
C THR A 207 -26.15 -7.78 3.02
N GLU A 208 -27.17 -7.26 3.71
CA GLU A 208 -27.12 -6.96 5.15
C GLU A 208 -26.95 -8.22 5.99
N ALA A 209 -27.64 -9.31 5.64
CA ALA A 209 -27.50 -10.60 6.32
C ALA A 209 -26.07 -11.15 6.19
N TRP A 210 -25.47 -11.08 5.00
CA TRP A 210 -24.09 -11.50 4.78
C TRP A 210 -23.10 -10.63 5.59
N LEU A 211 -23.25 -9.30 5.55
CA LEU A 211 -22.41 -8.37 6.31
C LEU A 211 -22.47 -8.66 7.82
N ALA A 212 -23.67 -8.90 8.35
CA ALA A 212 -23.87 -9.25 9.76
C ALA A 212 -23.24 -10.61 10.10
N GLY A 213 -23.42 -11.63 9.25
CA GLY A 213 -22.82 -12.95 9.42
C GLY A 213 -21.28 -12.93 9.47
N HIS A 214 -20.66 -11.95 8.81
CA HIS A 214 -19.22 -11.72 8.82
C HIS A 214 -18.73 -10.65 9.83
N ASN A 215 -19.61 -10.20 10.75
CA ASN A 215 -19.30 -9.18 11.75
C ASN A 215 -18.77 -7.85 11.18
N ILE A 216 -19.18 -7.49 9.96
CA ILE A 216 -18.79 -6.25 9.31
C ILE A 216 -19.68 -5.13 9.83
N ARG A 217 -19.09 -4.20 10.58
CA ARG A 217 -19.79 -3.05 11.16
C ARG A 217 -19.66 -1.86 10.22
N TYR A 218 -20.77 -1.18 9.97
CA TYR A 218 -20.80 0.02 9.13
C TYR A 218 -21.89 1.00 9.59
N ASP A 219 -21.78 2.28 9.23
CA ASP A 219 -22.81 3.29 9.54
C ASP A 219 -23.87 3.37 8.44
N HIS A 220 -23.48 3.32 7.17
CA HIS A 220 -24.39 3.45 6.04
C HIS A 220 -24.12 2.42 4.93
N LEU A 221 -25.20 1.84 4.38
CA LEU A 221 -25.16 0.99 3.19
C LEU A 221 -25.90 1.66 2.03
N ILE A 222 -25.13 2.09 1.04
CA ILE A 222 -25.57 2.83 -0.14
C ILE A 222 -25.51 1.88 -1.34
N MET A 223 -26.69 1.55 -1.89
CA MET A 223 -26.84 0.59 -2.98
C MET A 223 -27.48 1.26 -4.20
N LEU A 224 -27.36 0.60 -5.34
CA LEU A 224 -27.85 1.14 -6.60
C LEU A 224 -29.35 0.88 -6.73
N ASP A 225 -30.15 1.96 -6.79
CA ASP A 225 -31.60 1.87 -6.96
C ASP A 225 -31.98 1.84 -8.45
N LEU A 226 -31.81 0.67 -9.06
CA LEU A 226 -32.24 0.37 -10.44
C LEU A 226 -33.03 -0.93 -10.46
N PRO A 227 -33.97 -1.11 -11.41
CA PRO A 227 -34.89 -2.26 -11.40
C PRO A 227 -34.19 -3.60 -11.68
N ASN A 228 -33.15 -3.62 -12.52
CA ASN A 228 -32.49 -4.86 -12.96
C ASN A 228 -31.07 -4.63 -13.51
N LYS A 229 -30.35 -5.73 -13.74
CA LYS A 229 -29.00 -5.74 -14.32
C LYS A 229 -28.93 -5.10 -15.71
N ALA A 230 -29.92 -5.34 -16.57
CA ALA A 230 -29.92 -4.80 -17.93
C ALA A 230 -29.93 -3.26 -17.92
N GLU A 231 -30.72 -2.66 -17.05
CA GLU A 231 -30.80 -1.21 -16.88
C GLU A 231 -29.52 -0.64 -16.26
N ARG A 232 -28.94 -1.35 -15.28
CA ARG A 232 -27.62 -1.02 -14.70
C ARG A 232 -26.51 -0.97 -15.76
N GLN A 233 -26.47 -1.97 -16.64
CA GLN A 233 -25.49 -2.06 -17.73
C GLN A 233 -25.72 -0.97 -18.78
N ARG A 234 -26.98 -0.76 -19.18
CA ARG A 234 -27.37 0.28 -20.16
C ARG A 234 -26.91 1.68 -19.74
N LEU A 235 -27.04 1.99 -18.45
CA LEU A 235 -26.66 3.29 -17.89
C LEU A 235 -25.16 3.42 -17.58
N GLY A 236 -24.40 2.31 -17.58
CA GLY A 236 -22.99 2.31 -17.17
C GLY A 236 -22.79 2.90 -15.78
N ALA A 237 -23.75 2.66 -14.87
CA ALA A 237 -23.94 3.46 -13.67
C ALA A 237 -22.87 3.23 -12.59
N HIS A 238 -22.11 2.11 -12.64
CA HIS A 238 -21.20 1.65 -11.59
C HIS A 238 -20.28 2.75 -11.03
N GLY A 239 -19.33 3.22 -11.85
CA GLY A 239 -18.38 4.24 -11.39
C GLY A 239 -19.01 5.64 -11.21
N SER A 240 -20.07 5.96 -11.96
CA SER A 240 -20.70 7.29 -11.90
C SER A 240 -21.52 7.47 -10.62
N PHE A 241 -22.29 6.45 -10.22
CA PHE A 241 -23.08 6.42 -8.98
C PHE A 241 -22.19 6.52 -7.75
N LYS A 242 -21.18 5.63 -7.65
CA LYS A 242 -20.20 5.63 -6.55
C LYS A 242 -19.52 7.00 -6.43
N ALA A 243 -19.10 7.57 -7.57
CA ALA A 243 -18.45 8.87 -7.60
C ALA A 243 -19.36 10.02 -7.17
N GLU A 244 -20.63 10.02 -7.59
CA GLU A 244 -21.58 11.08 -7.24
C GLU A 244 -21.87 11.06 -5.75
N PHE A 245 -22.11 9.88 -5.17
CA PHE A 245 -22.28 9.75 -3.72
C PHE A 245 -21.02 10.22 -2.99
N TYR A 246 -19.84 9.70 -3.38
CA TYR A 246 -18.58 10.03 -2.74
C TYR A 246 -18.23 11.53 -2.84
N ARG A 247 -18.57 12.18 -3.95
CA ARG A 247 -18.42 13.63 -4.12
C ARG A 247 -19.17 14.40 -3.03
N LYS A 248 -20.41 13.97 -2.72
CA LYS A 248 -21.33 14.64 -1.79
C LYS A 248 -21.11 14.27 -0.32
N SER A 249 -20.47 13.14 -0.03
CA SER A 249 -20.20 12.71 1.35
C SER A 249 -19.00 13.44 1.97
N ASP A 250 -18.84 13.35 3.29
CA ASP A 250 -17.65 13.86 4.00
C ASP A 250 -16.50 12.84 4.05
N ALA A 251 -16.62 11.73 3.32
CA ALA A 251 -15.59 10.69 3.31
C ALA A 251 -14.27 11.23 2.76
N ILE A 252 -13.17 10.78 3.38
CA ILE A 252 -11.80 11.25 3.07
C ILE A 252 -11.04 10.33 2.10
N LEU A 253 -11.58 9.13 1.87
CA LEU A 253 -11.02 8.11 0.99
C LEU A 253 -12.14 7.20 0.49
N PHE A 254 -12.07 6.77 -0.77
CA PHE A 254 -12.83 5.63 -1.28
C PHE A 254 -11.90 4.44 -1.48
N ILE A 255 -12.30 3.24 -1.09
CA ILE A 255 -11.57 1.99 -1.31
C ILE A 255 -12.33 1.18 -2.35
N GLU A 256 -11.71 0.99 -3.51
CA GLU A 256 -12.26 0.35 -4.70
C GLU A 256 -11.35 -0.82 -5.09
N SER A 257 -11.93 -1.90 -5.64
CA SER A 257 -11.17 -3.07 -6.05
C SER A 257 -10.49 -2.83 -7.39
N GLU A 258 -11.27 -2.43 -8.41
CA GLU A 258 -10.88 -2.37 -9.81
C GLU A 258 -10.19 -1.05 -10.20
N HIS A 259 -9.10 -1.14 -10.95
CA HIS A 259 -8.32 0.03 -11.35
C HIS A 259 -9.12 1.06 -12.17
N GLU A 260 -9.88 0.63 -13.17
CA GLU A 260 -10.65 1.53 -14.04
C GLU A 260 -11.76 2.27 -13.26
N GLN A 261 -12.47 1.56 -12.39
CA GLN A 261 -13.46 2.18 -11.50
C GLN A 261 -12.79 3.15 -10.54
N ALA A 262 -11.65 2.81 -9.94
CA ALA A 262 -10.96 3.70 -9.02
C ALA A 262 -10.52 5.01 -9.69
N GLN A 263 -10.00 4.94 -10.92
CA GLN A 263 -9.66 6.12 -11.72
C GLN A 263 -10.89 6.97 -12.04
N ARG A 264 -11.98 6.31 -12.48
CA ARG A 264 -13.23 6.99 -12.82
C ARG A 264 -13.84 7.68 -11.59
N ILE A 265 -13.87 7.00 -10.45
CA ILE A 265 -14.38 7.54 -9.19
C ILE A 265 -13.51 8.70 -8.74
N ALA A 266 -12.19 8.61 -8.80
CA ALA A 266 -11.30 9.71 -8.42
C ALA A 266 -11.55 10.95 -9.29
N LYS A 267 -11.57 10.78 -10.61
CA LYS A 267 -11.82 11.85 -11.58
C LYS A 267 -13.20 12.50 -11.37
N LEU A 268 -14.24 11.70 -11.21
CA LEU A 268 -15.61 12.19 -11.10
C LEU A 268 -15.95 12.68 -9.68
N SER A 269 -15.31 12.20 -8.62
CA SER A 269 -15.58 12.71 -7.26
C SER A 269 -14.75 13.94 -6.92
N GLY A 270 -13.61 14.14 -7.59
CA GLY A 270 -12.64 15.14 -7.19
C GLY A 270 -11.87 14.76 -5.92
N LYS A 271 -11.90 13.48 -5.52
CA LYS A 271 -11.38 12.98 -4.24
C LYS A 271 -10.48 11.75 -4.43
N PRO A 272 -9.57 11.46 -3.48
CA PRO A 272 -8.66 10.31 -3.58
C PRO A 272 -9.40 8.97 -3.50
N VAL A 273 -8.92 7.97 -4.26
CA VAL A 273 -9.45 6.59 -4.27
C VAL A 273 -8.31 5.57 -4.19
N LEU A 274 -8.29 4.72 -3.18
CA LEU A 274 -7.36 3.60 -3.07
C LEU A 274 -7.88 2.43 -3.91
N CYS A 275 -7.07 1.94 -4.85
CA CYS A 275 -7.34 0.73 -5.62
C CYS A 275 -6.65 -0.48 -4.97
N VAL A 276 -7.42 -1.51 -4.61
CA VAL A 276 -6.90 -2.74 -3.98
C VAL A 276 -6.10 -3.59 -4.95
N GLU A 277 -6.55 -3.73 -6.21
CA GLU A 277 -5.85 -4.48 -7.25
C GLU A 277 -4.42 -3.97 -7.46
N THR A 278 -4.27 -2.66 -7.62
CA THR A 278 -2.96 -2.04 -7.91
C THR A 278 -2.19 -1.60 -6.67
N ASN A 279 -2.84 -1.57 -5.50
CA ASN A 279 -2.31 -0.98 -4.27
C ASN A 279 -1.81 0.47 -4.49
N MET A 280 -2.56 1.24 -5.26
CA MET A 280 -2.23 2.62 -5.60
C MET A 280 -3.37 3.56 -5.26
N MET A 281 -3.00 4.77 -4.83
CA MET A 281 -3.93 5.89 -4.73
C MET A 281 -4.18 6.50 -6.13
N ASN A 282 -5.43 6.65 -6.51
CA ASN A 282 -5.87 7.39 -7.68
C ASN A 282 -6.27 8.78 -7.22
N LEU A 283 -5.64 9.80 -7.81
CA LEU A 283 -5.87 11.20 -7.46
C LEU A 283 -6.65 11.89 -8.58
N PRO A 284 -7.53 12.84 -8.25
CA PRO A 284 -8.43 13.49 -9.21
C PRO A 284 -7.68 14.30 -10.27
N ASP A 285 -6.58 14.94 -9.89
CA ASP A 285 -5.71 15.70 -10.77
C ASP A 285 -4.34 15.00 -10.89
N PRO A 286 -4.01 14.42 -12.06
CA PRO A 286 -2.75 13.70 -12.28
C PRO A 286 -1.52 14.62 -12.29
N ILE A 287 -1.70 15.93 -12.39
CA ILE A 287 -0.61 16.93 -12.43
C ILE A 287 -0.41 17.60 -11.06
N SER A 288 -1.29 17.34 -10.10
CA SER A 288 -1.14 17.83 -8.74
C SER A 288 0.20 17.37 -8.12
N LEU A 289 0.81 18.19 -7.25
CA LEU A 289 2.07 17.82 -6.58
C LEU A 289 2.00 16.43 -5.89
N PRO A 290 0.92 16.05 -5.19
CA PRO A 290 0.80 14.71 -4.63
C PRO A 290 0.75 13.60 -5.69
N ALA A 291 0.09 13.84 -6.83
CA ALA A 291 0.03 12.89 -7.93
C ALA A 291 1.36 12.73 -8.64
N LEU A 292 2.09 13.83 -8.86
CA LEU A 292 3.45 13.79 -9.41
C LEU A 292 4.42 13.07 -8.46
N GLN A 293 4.33 13.33 -7.15
CA GLN A 293 5.13 12.62 -6.15
C GLN A 293 4.82 11.13 -6.12
N GLN A 294 3.56 10.75 -6.24
CA GLN A 294 3.16 9.35 -6.29
C GLN A 294 3.60 8.68 -7.59
N ALA A 295 3.39 9.33 -8.74
CA ALA A 295 3.87 8.84 -10.03
C ALA A 295 5.40 8.65 -10.01
N ALA A 296 6.14 9.60 -9.41
CA ALA A 296 7.58 9.48 -9.21
C ALA A 296 7.95 8.28 -8.32
N ARG A 297 7.16 7.99 -7.27
CA ARG A 297 7.30 6.80 -6.41
C ARG A 297 6.89 5.49 -7.08
N ASN A 298 6.16 5.52 -8.20
CA ASN A 298 5.75 4.31 -8.91
C ASN A 298 6.63 4.02 -10.14
N LEU A 299 7.51 4.95 -10.54
CA LEU A 299 8.48 4.71 -11.60
C LEU A 299 9.49 3.63 -11.18
N PRO A 300 9.86 2.67 -12.04
CA PRO A 300 10.95 1.73 -11.78
C PRO A 300 12.20 2.43 -11.24
N ALA A 301 12.86 1.88 -10.22
CA ALA A 301 14.03 2.51 -9.58
C ALA A 301 15.13 2.92 -10.58
N ARG A 302 15.30 2.17 -11.69
CA ARG A 302 16.20 2.50 -12.81
C ARG A 302 15.84 3.82 -13.52
N LEU A 303 14.55 4.14 -13.61
CA LEU A 303 14.05 5.40 -14.16
C LEU A 303 14.08 6.52 -13.11
N ARG A 304 14.23 6.23 -11.81
CA ARG A 304 14.45 7.26 -10.77
C ARG A 304 15.91 7.71 -10.67
N GLN A 305 16.88 6.91 -11.12
CA GLN A 305 18.29 7.30 -11.25
C GLN A 305 18.55 8.41 -12.29
N ILE A 306 17.50 8.82 -13.02
CA ILE A 306 17.49 9.85 -14.08
C ILE A 306 17.71 11.28 -13.56
N ASN A 307 17.98 11.47 -12.27
CA ASN A 307 18.36 12.77 -11.71
C ASN A 307 19.80 13.21 -12.03
N SER A 308 20.56 12.49 -12.85
CA SER A 308 21.71 13.05 -13.55
C SER A 308 21.27 13.82 -14.80
N SER A 309 22.00 14.87 -15.17
CA SER A 309 21.70 15.72 -16.34
C SER A 309 21.58 14.92 -17.65
N ASP A 310 22.29 13.80 -17.77
CA ASP A 310 22.22 12.90 -18.92
C ASP A 310 21.01 11.97 -18.90
N GLY A 311 20.54 11.56 -17.71
CA GLY A 311 19.30 10.82 -17.54
C GLY A 311 18.11 11.60 -18.08
N ARG A 312 18.01 12.90 -17.75
CA ARG A 312 16.92 13.77 -18.22
C ARG A 312 16.85 13.85 -19.75
N LYS A 313 17.99 13.93 -20.42
CA LYS A 313 18.05 13.94 -21.89
C LYS A 313 17.57 12.62 -22.50
N GLN A 314 17.92 11.49 -21.89
CA GLN A 314 17.47 10.17 -22.35
C GLN A 314 15.98 9.93 -22.08
N ALA A 315 15.47 10.37 -20.91
CA ALA A 315 14.05 10.29 -20.58
C ALA A 315 13.19 11.09 -21.54
N VAL A 316 13.54 12.37 -21.77
CA VAL A 316 12.85 13.25 -22.72
C VAL A 316 12.86 12.65 -24.13
N LYS A 317 13.98 12.04 -24.54
CA LYS A 317 14.12 11.36 -25.83
C LYS A 317 13.24 10.11 -25.93
N ALA A 318 13.16 9.31 -24.87
CA ALA A 318 12.32 8.11 -24.83
C ALA A 318 10.83 8.47 -24.84
N THR A 319 10.41 9.46 -24.05
CA THR A 319 9.04 9.96 -24.02
C THR A 319 8.63 10.60 -25.35
N ALA A 320 9.49 11.40 -25.98
CA ALA A 320 9.23 11.98 -27.29
C ALA A 320 9.09 10.92 -28.39
N ARG A 321 9.88 9.84 -28.35
CA ARG A 321 9.76 8.71 -29.29
C ARG A 321 8.49 7.90 -29.07
N ALA A 322 8.07 7.71 -27.82
CA ALA A 322 6.84 6.99 -27.49
C ALA A 322 5.58 7.76 -27.95
N LEU A 323 5.60 9.09 -27.85
CA LEU A 323 4.46 9.94 -28.25
C LEU A 323 4.39 10.22 -29.75
N LEU A 324 5.53 10.37 -30.43
CA LEU A 324 5.59 10.80 -31.84
C LEU A 324 5.89 9.65 -32.81
N GLY A 325 6.24 8.47 -32.31
CA GLY A 325 6.82 7.38 -33.10
C GLY A 325 8.22 7.70 -33.64
N GLU A 326 8.94 6.67 -34.11
CA GLU A 326 10.32 6.80 -34.64
C GLU A 326 10.42 7.82 -35.79
N ARG A 327 9.44 7.82 -36.72
CA ARG A 327 9.40 8.74 -37.87
C ARG A 327 9.09 10.18 -37.46
N GLY A 328 8.18 10.40 -36.51
CA GLY A 328 7.84 11.74 -36.03
C GLY A 328 8.95 12.36 -35.19
N TYR A 329 9.66 11.55 -34.40
CA TYR A 329 10.81 12.00 -33.62
C TYR A 329 11.98 12.47 -34.51
N GLU A 330 12.35 11.70 -35.55
CA GLU A 330 13.43 12.11 -36.45
C GLU A 330 13.06 13.35 -37.30
N ALA A 331 11.78 13.52 -37.67
CA ALA A 331 11.31 14.75 -38.33
C ALA A 331 11.41 15.99 -37.42
N LEU A 332 11.04 15.87 -36.15
CA LEU A 332 11.17 16.94 -35.15
C LEU A 332 12.63 17.30 -34.91
N LYS A 333 13.49 16.28 -34.76
CA LYS A 333 14.93 16.44 -34.55
C LYS A 333 15.65 17.10 -35.73
N ASN A 334 15.23 16.80 -36.96
CA ASN A 334 15.76 17.44 -38.17
C ASN A 334 15.28 18.90 -38.33
N ARG A 335 14.08 19.25 -37.83
CA ARG A 335 13.59 20.64 -37.76
C ARG A 335 14.36 21.48 -36.75
N VAL A 336 14.70 20.93 -35.59
CA VAL A 336 15.44 21.62 -34.54
C VAL A 336 16.93 21.79 -34.89
N LYS A 337 17.49 20.92 -35.75
CA LYS A 337 18.89 20.99 -36.20
C LYS A 337 19.15 21.89 -37.42
N ARG A 338 18.13 22.49 -38.04
CA ARG A 338 18.32 23.51 -39.09
C ARG A 338 18.15 24.90 -38.48
N PRO A 339 19.23 25.66 -38.21
CA PRO A 339 19.13 27.10 -38.09
C PRO A 339 19.17 27.71 -39.50
N ALA A 340 18.01 28.24 -39.91
CA ALA A 340 17.74 29.30 -40.92
C ALA A 340 16.34 29.04 -41.51
#